data_AF-A0A937AME9-F1
#
_entry.id   AF-A0A937AME9-F1
#
_cell.length_a   1.000
_cell.length_b   1.000
_cell.length_c   1.000
_cell.angle_alpha   90.00
_cell.angle_beta   90.00
_cell.angle_gamma   90.00
#
_symmetry.space_group_name_H-M   'P 1'
#
loop_
_entity.id
_entity.type
_entity.pdbx_description
1 polymer ?
#
loop_
_entity_poly.entity_id
_entity_poly.type
_entity_poly.pdbx_seq_one_letter_code
_entity_poly.pdbx_strand_id
1 'polypeptide(L)' 'MTARRLFVTTALPYANGHFHIGHIMEYIPADTWVRFQRMIGRHADFGGAD' A
#
# COMPACT_ATOMS: atom_id res chain seq x y z
N MET A 1 7.56 -20.35 14.53
CA MET A 1 6.92 -19.90 13.27
C MET A 1 7.70 -18.69 12.78
N THR A 2 8.24 -18.70 11.56
CA THR A 2 8.91 -17.54 10.97
C THR A 2 7.90 -16.42 10.72
N ALA A 3 8.17 -15.21 11.22
CA ALA A 3 7.30 -14.06 10.97
C ALA A 3 7.23 -13.78 9.46
N ARG A 4 6.02 -13.75 8.90
CA ARG A 4 5.80 -13.50 7.47
C ARG A 4 6.19 -12.05 7.15
N ARG A 5 7.16 -11.87 6.25
CA ARG A 5 7.48 -10.58 5.65
C ARG A 5 6.56 -10.34 4.45
N LEU A 6 5.98 -9.15 4.38
CA LEU A 6 5.06 -8.73 3.34
C LEU A 6 5.65 -7.53 2.61
N PHE A 7 5.63 -7.58 1.29
CA PHE A 7 5.88 -6.44 0.44
C PHE A 7 4.57 -6.12 -0.28
N VAL A 8 3.99 -4.97 0.04
CA VAL A 8 2.70 -4.51 -0.47
C VAL A 8 2.95 -3.41 -1.49
N THR A 9 2.27 -3.46 -2.62
CA THR A 9 2.41 -2.47 -3.69
C THR A 9 1.06 -2.02 -4.20
N THR A 10 0.97 -0.76 -4.64
CA THR A 10 -0.11 -0.25 -5.49
C THR A 10 0.38 -0.14 -6.93
N ALA A 11 -0.55 -0.02 -7.87
CA ALA A 11 -0.25 0.42 -9.22
C ALA A 11 0.43 1.79 -9.17
N LEU A 12 1.39 1.98 -10.08
CA LEU A 12 1.99 3.29 -10.28
C LEU A 12 1.02 4.14 -11.11
N PRO A 13 0.71 5.37 -10.68
CA PRO A 13 -0.13 6.26 -11.45
C PRO A 13 0.57 6.60 -12.76
N TYR A 14 -0.19 6.63 -13.85
CA TYR A 14 0.36 7.14 -15.10
C TYR A 14 0.65 8.64 -14.95
N ALA A 15 1.88 9.04 -15.28
CA ALA A 15 2.33 10.43 -15.15
C ALA A 15 1.67 11.40 -16.16
N ASN A 16 0.85 10.90 -17.09
CA ASN A 16 0.24 11.69 -18.16
C ASN A 16 -1.13 12.28 -17.79
N GLY A 17 -1.66 11.97 -16.61
CA GLY A 17 -2.97 12.40 -16.15
C GLY A 17 -2.89 13.06 -14.78
N HIS A 18 -3.90 13.86 -14.45
CA HIS A 18 -4.02 14.41 -13.11
C HIS A 18 -4.44 13.34 -12.10
N PHE A 19 -4.02 13.54 -10.86
CA PHE A 19 -4.47 12.71 -9.76
C PHE A 19 -5.98 12.87 -9.54
N HIS A 20 -6.70 11.75 -9.44
CA HIS A 20 -8.15 11.73 -9.27
C HIS A 20 -8.57 10.71 -8.20
N ILE A 21 -9.84 10.73 -7.80
CA ILE A 21 -10.40 9.88 -6.73
C ILE A 21 -10.10 8.39 -6.89
N GLY A 22 -9.95 7.90 -8.12
CA GLY A 22 -9.57 6.51 -8.40
C GLY A 22 -8.25 6.09 -7.75
N HIS A 23 -7.25 6.97 -7.69
CA HIS A 23 -5.96 6.67 -7.06
C HIS A 23 -6.10 6.61 -5.53
N ILE A 24 -6.90 7.51 -4.94
CA ILE A 24 -7.20 7.50 -3.50
C ILE A 24 -7.90 6.19 -3.10
N MET A 25 -8.84 5.73 -3.93
CA MET A 25 -9.57 4.47 -3.72
C MET A 25 -8.65 3.24 -3.77
N GLU A 26 -7.46 3.36 -4.35
CA GLU A 26 -6.42 2.32 -4.33
C GLU A 26 -5.45 2.50 -3.15
N TYR A 27 -4.93 3.72 -2.95
CA TYR A 27 -3.85 3.98 -2.01
C TYR A 27 -4.30 3.89 -0.54
N ILE A 28 -5.49 4.43 -0.21
CA ILE A 28 -5.99 4.45 1.18
C ILE A 28 -6.23 3.02 1.72
N PRO A 29 -6.92 2.12 1.00
CA PRO A 29 -7.09 0.75 1.48
C PRO A 29 -5.77 0.00 1.62
N ALA A 30 -4.82 0.21 0.70
CA ALA A 30 -3.50 -0.42 0.76
C ALA A 30 -2.70 0.05 1.99
N ASP A 31 -2.65 1.36 2.26
CA ASP A 31 -1.98 1.93 3.43
C ASP A 31 -2.65 1.47 4.74
N THR A 32 -3.98 1.47 4.78
CA THR A 32 -4.76 0.98 5.94
C THR A 32 -4.41 -0.47 6.26
N TRP A 33 -4.35 -1.32 5.24
CA TRP A 33 -3.98 -2.73 5.41
C TRP A 33 -2.54 -2.88 5.91
N VAL A 34 -1.57 -2.16 5.34
CA VAL A 34 -0.18 -2.19 5.80
C VAL A 34 -0.07 -1.79 7.27
N ARG A 35 -0.78 -0.74 7.69
CA ARG A 35 -0.83 -0.31 9.10
C ARG A 35 -1.42 -1.40 10.00
N PHE A 36 -2.50 -2.04 9.58
CA PHE A 36 -3.08 -3.18 10.30
C PHE A 36 -2.07 -4.32 10.46
N GLN A 37 -1.34 -4.68 9.40
CA GLN A 37 -0.33 -5.74 9.45
C GLN A 37 0.80 -5.39 10.42
N ARG A 38 1.26 -4.13 10.43
CA ARG A 38 2.27 -3.63 11.38
C ARG A 38 1.76 -3.68 12.83
N MET A 39 0.50 -3.29 13.07
CA MET A 39 -0.12 -3.32 14.40
C MET A 39 -0.20 -4.72 15.00
N ILE A 40 -0.43 -5.75 14.18
CA ILE A 40 -0.47 -7.15 14.64
C ILE A 40 0.92 -7.83 14.64
N GLY A 41 1.99 -7.04 14.59
CA GLY A 41 3.37 -7.54 14.71
C GLY A 41 3.94 -8.19 13.44
N ARG A 42 3.32 -7.99 12.27
CA ARG A 42 3.88 -8.46 10.99
C ARG A 42 4.82 -7.40 10.40
N HIS A 43 5.89 -7.86 9.77
CA HIS A 43 6.79 -7.00 9.01
C HIS A 43 6.16 -6.72 7.64
N ALA A 44 5.78 -5.48 7.38
CA ALA A 44 5.15 -5.06 6.13
C ALA A 44 5.83 -3.81 5.57
N ASP A 45 6.47 -3.97 4.42
CA ASP A 45 7.07 -2.91 3.62
C ASP A 45 6.07 -2.49 2.54
N PHE A 46 5.97 -1.20 2.28
CA PHE A 46 5.00 -0.63 1.34
C PHE A 46 5.72 0.16 0.27
N GLY A 47 5.48 -0.19 -1.00
CA GLY A 47 6.06 0.46 -2.17
C GLY A 47 4.96 0.86 -3.13
N GLY A 48 4.70 2.16 -3.23
CA GLY A 48 3.75 2.76 -4.16
C GLY A 48 4.18 4.19 -4.47
N ALA A 49 3.54 4.78 -5.47
CA ALA A 49 3.68 6.20 -5.80
C ALA A 49 2.29 6.79 -6.02
N ASP A 50 2.14 8.08 -5.73
CA ASP A 50 0.96 8.89 -6.02
C ASP A 50 1.39 10.11 -6.86
#